data_AF-A0A840U459-F1
#
_entry.id   AF-A0A840U459-F1
#
_cell.length_a   1.000
_cell.length_b   1.000
_cell.length_c   1.000
_cell.angle_alpha   90.00
_cell.angle_beta   90.00
_cell.angle_gamma   90.00
#
_symmetry.space_group_name_H-M   'P 1'
#
loop_
_entity.id
_entity.type
_entity.pdbx_description
1 polymer ?
#
loop_
_entity_poly.entity_id
_entity_poly.type
_entity_poly.pdbx_seq_one_letter_code
_entity_poly.pdbx_strand_id
1 'polypeptide(L)'
;MADFEDSPILHKLLQDFTKRVERGLQDAVRREGVVLTGELLHSIRAGSVTQGKGWISAHIYYSDLLRIKDMKVLNYSTIPPLGPLARWVEQVGTGRFAYVPGYPAGVRPATEIETIYRIAAGIQHHLRATPNVQRGYRGIYNETLKYNLIPQFYEDMRAAANVWAAQQFRDAFGFETTINLPTENVNASRIQAAWNARTTKVARQYAS
;
A
#
# COMPACT_ATOMS: atom_id res chain seq x y z
N MET A 1 -3.32 -25.28 31.70
CA MET A 1 -3.30 -23.83 31.45
C MET A 1 -3.56 -23.65 29.97
N ALA A 2 -4.51 -22.79 29.57
CA ALA A 2 -4.66 -22.44 28.16
C ALA A 2 -3.48 -21.57 27.75
N ASP A 3 -2.78 -21.95 26.69
CA ASP A 3 -1.66 -21.17 26.18
C ASP A 3 -2.19 -19.84 25.63
N PHE A 4 -1.42 -18.76 25.78
CA PHE A 4 -1.80 -17.42 25.33
C PHE A 4 -2.17 -17.40 23.84
N GLU A 5 -1.53 -18.28 23.06
CA GLU A 5 -1.73 -18.48 21.62
C GLU A 5 -3.15 -18.96 21.25
N ASP A 6 -3.81 -19.67 22.17
CA ASP A 6 -5.19 -20.14 22.00
C ASP A 6 -6.23 -19.10 22.47
N SER A 7 -5.77 -17.93 22.91
CA SER A 7 -6.65 -16.88 23.40
C SER A 7 -7.50 -16.29 22.26
N PRO A 8 -8.84 -16.24 22.39
CA PRO A 8 -9.72 -15.59 21.41
C PRO A 8 -9.41 -14.09 21.25
N ILE A 9 -8.69 -13.49 22.21
CA ILE A 9 -8.21 -12.11 22.16
C ILE A 9 -7.20 -11.93 21.02
N LEU A 10 -6.26 -12.86 20.84
CA LEU A 10 -5.24 -12.78 19.78
C LEU A 10 -5.87 -12.90 18.40
N HIS A 11 -6.83 -13.81 18.23
CA HIS A 11 -7.57 -13.95 16.99
C HIS A 11 -8.27 -12.64 16.61
N LYS A 12 -9.00 -12.04 17.55
CA LYS A 12 -9.68 -10.76 17.32
C LYS A 12 -8.70 -9.64 17.01
N LEU A 13 -7.58 -9.56 17.73
CA LEU A 13 -6.54 -8.56 17.53
C LEU A 13 -5.93 -8.61 16.12
N LEU A 14 -5.64 -9.82 15.62
CA LEU A 14 -5.15 -10.04 14.26
C LEU A 14 -6.20 -9.74 13.19
N GLN A 15 -7.47 -10.05 13.47
CA GLN A 15 -8.57 -9.70 12.57
C GLN A 15 -8.77 -8.18 12.48
N ASP A 16 -8.67 -7.47 13.59
CA ASP A 16 -8.77 -6.00 13.60
C ASP A 16 -7.53 -5.35 12.96
N PHE A 17 -6.35 -5.96 13.13
CA PHE A 17 -5.13 -5.52 12.47
C PHE A 17 -5.24 -5.66 10.95
N THR A 18 -5.65 -6.81 10.42
CA THR A 18 -5.79 -6.99 8.96
C THR A 18 -6.78 -6.01 8.34
N LYS A 19 -7.90 -5.73 9.00
CA LYS A 19 -8.85 -4.69 8.56
C LYS A 19 -8.24 -3.29 8.57
N ARG A 20 -7.45 -2.96 9.60
CA ARG A 20 -6.71 -1.68 9.66
C ARG A 20 -5.70 -1.56 8.54
N VAL A 21 -4.97 -2.64 8.24
CA VAL A 21 -4.01 -2.66 7.15
C VAL A 21 -4.70 -2.53 5.79
N GLU A 22 -5.82 -3.23 5.56
CA GLU A 22 -6.60 -3.09 4.33
C GLU A 22 -6.96 -1.61 4.07
N ARG A 23 -7.54 -0.95 5.07
CA ARG A 23 -7.91 0.48 4.98
C ARG A 23 -6.68 1.37 4.76
N GLY A 24 -5.62 1.14 5.53
CA GLY A 24 -4.37 1.91 5.41
C GLY A 24 -3.73 1.80 4.02
N LEU A 25 -3.79 0.61 3.41
CA LEU A 25 -3.32 0.40 2.04
C LEU A 25 -4.24 1.06 1.02
N GLN A 26 -5.57 0.93 1.16
CA GLN A 26 -6.53 1.63 0.28
C GLN A 26 -6.33 3.15 0.30
N ASP A 27 -6.12 3.74 1.49
CA ASP A 27 -5.84 5.16 1.64
C ASP A 27 -4.49 5.57 1.05
N ALA A 28 -3.47 4.72 1.18
CA ALA A 28 -2.17 4.95 0.55
C ALA A 28 -2.27 4.97 -0.98
N VAL A 29 -3.02 4.05 -1.59
CA VAL A 29 -3.24 4.04 -3.05
C VAL A 29 -3.97 5.30 -3.52
N ARG A 30 -5.04 5.68 -2.81
CA ARG A 30 -5.83 6.88 -3.15
C ARG A 30 -4.97 8.14 -3.13
N ARG A 31 -4.19 8.31 -2.07
CA ARG A 31 -3.35 9.50 -1.87
C ARG A 31 -2.25 9.65 -2.90
N GLU A 32 -1.67 8.55 -3.36
CA GLU A 32 -0.60 8.57 -4.37
C GLU A 32 -1.15 8.71 -5.80
N GLY A 33 -2.48 8.84 -5.97
CA GLY A 33 -3.11 9.00 -7.28
C GLY A 33 -2.87 7.81 -8.21
N VAL A 34 -2.63 6.62 -7.65
CA VAL A 34 -2.28 5.41 -8.42
C VAL A 34 -3.53 4.76 -9.03
N VAL A 35 -4.72 5.16 -8.58
CA VAL A 35 -6.01 4.67 -9.05
C VAL A 35 -6.33 5.28 -10.42
N LEU A 36 -6.07 4.52 -11.49
CA LEU A 36 -6.66 4.77 -12.82
C LEU A 36 -8.07 4.16 -12.93
N THR A 37 -8.27 2.99 -12.30
CA THR A 37 -9.56 2.31 -12.20
C THR A 37 -9.81 1.85 -10.75
N GLY A 38 -11.07 1.81 -10.32
CA GLY A 38 -11.44 1.35 -8.96
C GLY A 38 -11.06 -0.11 -8.69
N GLU A 39 -10.83 -0.92 -9.72
CA GLU A 39 -10.43 -2.33 -9.63
C GLU A 39 -9.19 -2.53 -8.75
N LEU A 40 -8.21 -1.63 -8.85
CA LEU A 40 -6.99 -1.69 -8.07
C LEU A 40 -7.28 -1.56 -6.57
N LEU A 41 -8.18 -0.63 -6.21
CA LEU A 41 -8.59 -0.39 -4.84
C LEU A 41 -9.41 -1.57 -4.29
N HIS A 42 -10.34 -2.09 -5.10
CA HIS A 42 -11.18 -3.24 -4.73
C HIS A 42 -10.43 -4.57 -4.68
N SER A 43 -9.21 -4.62 -5.21
CA SER A 43 -8.35 -5.80 -5.12
C SER A 43 -7.73 -5.97 -3.72
N ILE A 44 -7.58 -4.89 -2.95
CA ILE A 44 -7.01 -4.93 -1.61
C ILE A 44 -8.09 -5.43 -0.64
N ARG A 45 -7.88 -6.62 -0.07
CA ARG A 45 -8.81 -7.27 0.84
C ARG A 45 -8.09 -7.92 2.00
N ALA A 46 -8.63 -7.76 3.21
CA ALA A 46 -8.23 -8.58 4.34
C ALA A 46 -8.60 -10.06 4.07
N GLY A 47 -7.63 -10.94 4.26
CA GLY A 47 -7.82 -12.38 4.23
C GLY A 47 -8.37 -12.92 5.55
N SER A 48 -8.59 -14.23 5.60
CA SER A 48 -8.94 -14.91 6.85
C SER A 48 -7.73 -14.97 7.78
N VAL A 49 -8.02 -14.91 9.09
CA VAL A 49 -7.06 -15.25 10.14
C VAL A 49 -7.13 -16.77 10.33
N THR A 50 -5.99 -17.44 10.21
CA THR A 50 -5.89 -18.89 10.37
C THR A 50 -5.11 -19.15 11.65
N GLN A 51 -5.64 -20.03 12.50
CA GLN A 51 -5.03 -20.42 13.77
C GLN A 51 -4.72 -21.91 13.73
N GLY A 52 -3.48 -22.25 14.07
CA GLY A 52 -3.02 -23.61 14.30
C GLY A 52 -2.35 -23.73 15.66
N LYS A 53 -1.98 -24.95 16.03
CA LYS A 53 -1.26 -25.18 17.29
C LYS A 53 0.13 -24.54 17.20
N GLY A 54 0.44 -23.57 18.06
CA GLY A 54 1.74 -22.91 18.06
C GLY A 54 1.83 -21.65 17.18
N TRP A 55 0.79 -21.29 16.43
CA TRP A 55 0.87 -20.20 15.47
C TRP A 55 -0.49 -19.61 15.09
N ILE A 56 -0.47 -18.31 14.77
CA ILE A 56 -1.59 -17.61 14.16
C ILE A 56 -1.08 -16.80 12.97
N SER A 57 -1.72 -16.95 11.82
CA SER A 57 -1.38 -16.21 10.61
C SER A 57 -2.56 -15.38 10.14
N ALA A 58 -2.25 -14.25 9.51
CA ALA A 58 -3.26 -13.44 8.85
C ALA A 58 -2.72 -12.99 7.50
N HIS A 59 -3.56 -13.07 6.48
CA HIS A 59 -3.18 -12.76 5.11
C HIS A 59 -3.88 -11.49 4.63
N ILE A 60 -3.24 -10.78 3.71
CA ILE A 60 -3.85 -9.66 2.98
C ILE A 60 -3.62 -9.94 1.51
N TYR A 61 -4.72 -9.95 0.77
CA TYR A 61 -4.71 -10.22 -0.65
C TYR A 61 -4.82 -8.92 -1.40
N TYR A 62 -4.04 -8.78 -2.46
CA TYR A 62 -4.11 -7.66 -3.36
C TYR A 62 -3.52 -8.05 -4.72
N SER A 63 -3.94 -7.36 -5.79
CA SER A 63 -3.50 -7.68 -7.15
C SER A 63 -1.99 -7.45 -7.32
N ASP A 64 -1.31 -8.32 -8.08
CA ASP A 64 0.11 -8.15 -8.43
C ASP A 64 0.41 -6.81 -9.11
N LEU A 65 -0.59 -6.21 -9.77
CA LEU A 65 -0.52 -4.85 -10.32
C LEU A 65 -0.13 -3.79 -9.27
N LEU A 66 -0.50 -3.98 -8.00
CA LEU A 66 -0.07 -3.10 -6.91
C LEU A 66 1.42 -3.25 -6.63
N ARG A 67 1.96 -4.48 -6.71
CA ARG A 67 3.38 -4.76 -6.47
C ARG A 67 4.27 -4.18 -7.55
N ILE A 68 3.82 -4.18 -8.81
CA ILE A 68 4.49 -3.55 -9.95
C ILE A 68 4.76 -2.05 -9.67
N LYS A 69 3.89 -1.36 -8.93
CA LYS A 69 4.07 0.06 -8.63
C LYS A 69 5.20 0.33 -7.61
N ASP A 70 5.50 -0.63 -6.75
CA ASP A 70 6.60 -0.58 -5.77
C ASP A 70 7.94 -1.13 -6.30
N MET A 71 7.94 -1.79 -7.48
CA MET A 71 9.17 -2.28 -8.09
C MET A 71 10.08 -1.13 -8.53
N LYS A 72 11.37 -1.26 -8.18
CA LYS A 72 12.44 -0.33 -8.60
C LYS A 72 12.78 -0.42 -10.08
N VAL A 73 12.57 -1.58 -10.69
CA VAL A 73 12.84 -1.81 -12.11
C VAL A 73 11.66 -2.55 -12.70
N LEU A 74 11.12 -2.04 -13.80
CA LEU A 74 10.17 -2.75 -14.64
C LEU A 74 10.92 -3.25 -15.87
N ASN A 75 10.74 -4.53 -16.17
CA ASN A 75 11.27 -5.14 -17.39
C ASN A 75 10.08 -5.60 -18.25
N TYR A 76 9.89 -4.94 -19.38
CA TYR A 76 8.90 -5.34 -20.38
C TYR A 76 9.54 -6.33 -21.35
N SER A 77 9.38 -7.64 -21.09
CA SER A 77 9.91 -8.69 -21.96
C SER A 77 9.19 -8.80 -23.30
N THR A 78 7.95 -8.31 -23.37
CA THR A 78 7.09 -8.37 -24.55
C THR A 78 6.51 -6.98 -24.85
N ILE A 79 6.11 -6.79 -26.11
CA ILE A 79 5.51 -5.54 -26.55
C ILE A 79 4.18 -5.35 -25.81
N PRO A 80 3.98 -4.24 -25.08
CA PRO A 80 2.75 -4.03 -24.34
C PRO A 80 1.56 -3.93 -25.31
N PRO A 81 0.37 -4.45 -24.95
CA PRO A 81 -0.79 -4.40 -25.84
C PRO A 81 -1.27 -2.95 -26.05
N LEU A 82 -1.62 -2.62 -27.30
CA LEU A 82 -2.01 -1.26 -27.68
C LEU A 82 -3.35 -0.82 -27.07
N GLY A 83 -4.33 -1.73 -26.96
CA GLY A 83 -5.67 -1.42 -26.46
C GLY A 83 -5.69 -0.83 -25.03
N PRO A 84 -5.02 -1.46 -24.04
CA PRO A 84 -4.86 -0.89 -22.71
C PRO A 84 -4.14 0.47 -22.69
N LEU A 85 -3.13 0.66 -23.54
CA LEU A 85 -2.44 1.95 -23.66
C LEU A 85 -3.35 3.04 -24.23
N ALA A 86 -4.16 2.72 -25.25
CA ALA A 86 -5.13 3.65 -25.82
C ALA A 86 -6.17 4.09 -24.78
N ARG A 87 -6.75 3.15 -24.03
CA ARG A 87 -7.67 3.47 -22.93
C ARG A 87 -7.04 4.33 -21.84
N TRP A 88 -5.76 4.09 -21.53
CA TRP A 88 -5.02 4.92 -20.58
C TRP A 88 -4.83 6.36 -21.10
N VAL A 89 -4.44 6.53 -22.37
CA VAL A 89 -4.30 7.84 -23.00
C VAL A 89 -5.64 8.58 -23.03
N GLU A 90 -6.73 7.88 -23.35
CA GLU A 90 -8.10 8.41 -23.31
C GLU A 90 -8.48 8.95 -21.93
N GLN A 91 -8.23 8.17 -20.86
CA GLN A 91 -8.53 8.57 -19.49
C GLN A 91 -7.68 9.75 -18.98
N VAL A 92 -6.41 9.80 -19.38
CA VAL A 92 -5.51 10.90 -19.03
C VAL A 92 -5.84 12.18 -19.81
N GLY A 93 -6.36 12.02 -21.03
CA GLY A 93 -6.68 13.09 -21.97
C GLY A 93 -5.47 13.46 -22.83
N THR A 94 -5.72 13.66 -24.13
CA THR A 94 -4.69 13.99 -25.13
C THR A 94 -3.97 15.32 -24.85
N GLY A 95 -4.61 16.22 -24.10
CA GLY A 95 -4.04 17.52 -23.69
C GLY A 95 -2.84 17.43 -22.74
N ARG A 96 -2.65 16.32 -22.03
CA ARG A 96 -1.51 16.13 -21.10
C ARG A 96 -0.21 15.73 -21.80
N PHE A 97 -0.28 15.41 -23.09
CA PHE A 97 0.88 15.00 -23.88
C PHE A 97 1.42 16.19 -24.68
N ALA A 98 2.70 16.49 -24.50
CA ALA A 98 3.35 17.64 -25.12
C ALA A 98 3.41 17.56 -26.66
N TYR A 99 3.49 16.33 -27.21
CA TYR A 99 3.53 16.09 -28.65
C TYR A 99 2.89 14.76 -29.01
N VAL A 100 2.50 14.63 -30.29
CA VAL A 100 1.98 13.39 -30.87
C VAL A 100 3.09 12.75 -31.72
N PRO A 101 3.47 11.48 -31.45
CA PRO A 101 4.49 10.79 -32.21
C PRO A 101 4.20 10.79 -33.72
N GLY A 102 5.19 11.15 -34.54
CA GLY A 102 5.06 11.23 -36.01
C GLY A 102 4.49 12.55 -36.54
N TYR A 103 4.22 13.53 -35.67
CA TYR A 103 3.75 14.87 -36.06
C TYR A 103 4.70 15.96 -35.55
N PRO A 104 4.80 17.11 -36.25
CA PRO A 104 5.52 18.28 -35.76
C PRO A 104 4.96 18.78 -34.41
N ALA A 105 5.80 19.45 -33.62
CA ALA A 105 5.36 20.03 -32.35
C ALA A 105 4.19 21.00 -32.54
N GLY A 106 3.15 20.86 -31.71
CA GLY A 106 1.91 21.65 -31.82
C GLY A 106 0.91 21.17 -32.87
N VAL A 107 1.28 20.22 -33.73
CA VAL A 107 0.38 19.62 -34.73
C VAL A 107 -0.21 18.32 -34.18
N ARG A 108 -1.52 18.15 -34.35
CA ARG A 108 -2.25 16.94 -33.94
C ARG A 108 -3.03 16.36 -35.12
N PRO A 109 -3.30 15.05 -35.12
CA PRO A 109 -4.23 14.43 -36.06
C PRO A 109 -5.61 15.12 -36.06
N ALA A 110 -6.35 14.95 -37.16
CA ALA A 110 -7.67 15.57 -37.32
C ALA A 110 -8.70 15.05 -36.30
N THR A 111 -8.52 13.82 -35.81
CA THR A 111 -9.44 13.20 -34.84
C THR A 111 -8.75 12.92 -33.52
N GLU A 112 -9.52 13.02 -32.43
CA GLU A 112 -9.05 12.68 -31.09
C GLU A 112 -8.72 11.18 -30.97
N ILE A 113 -9.52 10.33 -31.60
CA ILE A 113 -9.30 8.88 -31.64
C ILE A 113 -7.94 8.56 -32.26
N GLU A 114 -7.62 9.15 -33.42
CA GLU A 114 -6.33 8.95 -34.06
C GLU A 114 -5.18 9.48 -33.18
N THR A 115 -5.38 10.61 -32.51
CA THR A 115 -4.42 11.17 -31.55
C THR A 115 -4.14 10.17 -30.41
N ILE A 116 -5.19 9.58 -29.84
CA ILE A 116 -5.09 8.56 -28.78
C ILE A 116 -4.26 7.37 -29.26
N TYR A 117 -4.59 6.81 -30.43
CA TYR A 117 -3.88 5.66 -30.99
C TYR A 117 -2.41 5.97 -31.29
N ARG A 118 -2.10 7.16 -31.81
CA ARG A 118 -0.72 7.57 -32.11
C ARG A 118 0.13 7.71 -30.86
N ILE A 119 -0.41 8.33 -29.82
CA ILE A 119 0.27 8.46 -28.53
C ILE A 119 0.49 7.07 -27.93
N ALA A 120 -0.54 6.22 -27.91
CA ALA A 120 -0.45 4.85 -27.40
C ALA A 120 0.60 4.02 -28.14
N ALA A 121 0.65 4.11 -29.48
CA ALA A 121 1.64 3.43 -30.30
C ALA A 121 3.05 3.95 -30.04
N GLY A 122 3.24 5.26 -29.88
CA GLY A 122 4.55 5.82 -29.53
C GLY A 122 5.05 5.33 -28.18
N ILE A 123 4.18 5.26 -27.18
CA ILE A 123 4.51 4.69 -25.86
C ILE A 123 4.87 3.21 -26.00
N GLN A 124 4.08 2.44 -26.76
CA GLN A 124 4.34 1.03 -27.02
C GLN A 124 5.73 0.81 -27.65
N HIS A 125 6.08 1.60 -28.68
CA HIS A 125 7.38 1.51 -29.34
C HIS A 125 8.53 1.95 -28.42
N HIS A 126 8.32 3.00 -27.62
CA HIS A 126 9.32 3.43 -26.65
C HIS A 126 9.58 2.34 -25.60
N LEU A 127 8.54 1.75 -25.01
CA LEU A 127 8.68 0.66 -24.05
C LEU A 127 9.32 -0.60 -24.66
N ARG A 128 9.10 -0.86 -25.96
CA ARG A 128 9.82 -1.93 -26.68
C ARG A 128 11.31 -1.63 -26.84
N ALA A 129 11.66 -0.38 -27.17
CA ALA A 129 13.05 0.03 -27.39
C ALA A 129 13.84 0.10 -26.07
N THR A 130 13.19 0.56 -25.00
CA THR A 130 13.75 0.66 -23.64
C THR A 130 12.90 -0.15 -22.66
N PRO A 131 13.01 -1.49 -22.66
CA PRO A 131 12.17 -2.36 -21.84
C PRO A 131 12.51 -2.28 -20.35
N ASN A 132 13.74 -1.87 -20.00
CA ASN A 132 14.19 -1.71 -18.62
C ASN A 132 13.96 -0.27 -18.17
N VAL A 133 12.85 -0.04 -17.47
CA VAL A 133 12.52 1.27 -16.89
C VAL A 133 12.91 1.27 -15.42
N GLN A 134 13.99 2.00 -15.09
CA GLN A 134 14.35 2.27 -13.71
C GLN A 134 13.38 3.30 -13.12
N ARG A 135 12.83 3.01 -11.95
CA ARG A 135 11.91 3.88 -11.22
C ARG A 135 12.51 4.20 -9.86
N GLY A 136 12.38 5.45 -9.44
CA GLY A 136 12.67 5.83 -8.05
C GLY A 136 11.79 5.02 -7.09
N TYR A 137 12.36 4.59 -5.97
CA TYR A 137 11.59 3.92 -4.90
C TYR A 137 10.46 4.84 -4.45
N ARG A 138 9.21 4.36 -4.55
CA ARG A 138 8.03 5.14 -4.13
C ARG A 138 7.51 4.75 -2.75
N GLY A 139 7.81 3.54 -2.28
CA GLY A 139 7.54 3.09 -0.92
C GLY A 139 6.08 3.12 -0.49
N ILE A 140 5.15 3.06 -1.45
CA ILE A 140 3.74 3.44 -1.23
C ILE A 140 3.11 2.52 -0.17
N TYR A 141 3.41 1.23 -0.24
CA TYR A 141 2.85 0.21 0.64
C TYR A 141 3.79 -0.12 1.79
N ASN A 142 5.07 -0.32 1.47
CA ASN A 142 6.06 -0.77 2.44
C ASN A 142 6.30 0.26 3.56
N GLU A 143 6.25 1.57 3.26
CA GLU A 143 6.40 2.59 4.31
C GLU A 143 5.20 2.61 5.26
N THR A 144 3.98 2.54 4.71
CA THR A 144 2.74 2.53 5.49
C THR A 144 2.70 1.33 6.44
N LEU A 145 3.07 0.14 5.94
CA LEU A 145 3.17 -1.07 6.74
C LEU A 145 4.26 -0.98 7.80
N LYS A 146 5.49 -0.67 7.40
CA LYS A 146 6.68 -0.74 8.26
C LYS A 146 6.68 0.32 9.35
N TYR A 147 6.26 1.55 9.04
CA TYR A 147 6.42 2.68 9.96
C TYR A 147 5.17 3.02 10.77
N ASN A 148 3.98 2.62 10.31
CA ASN A 148 2.73 2.98 10.99
C ASN A 148 2.02 1.75 11.55
N LEU A 149 1.76 0.74 10.70
CA LEU A 149 0.84 -0.35 11.04
C LEU A 149 1.51 -1.41 11.91
N ILE A 150 2.70 -1.88 11.55
CA ILE A 150 3.43 -2.91 12.32
C ILE A 150 3.80 -2.43 13.73
N PRO A 151 4.37 -1.23 13.93
CA PRO A 151 4.67 -0.75 15.27
C PRO A 151 3.43 -0.65 16.16
N GLN A 152 2.31 -0.13 15.62
CA GLN A 152 1.06 -0.07 16.37
C GLN A 152 0.54 -1.46 16.75
N PHE A 153 0.66 -2.44 15.86
CA PHE A 153 0.27 -3.82 16.16
C PHE A 153 1.08 -4.42 17.30
N TYR A 154 2.39 -4.17 17.35
CA TYR A 154 3.22 -4.64 18.47
C TYR A 154 2.82 -4.01 19.80
N GLU A 155 2.47 -2.71 19.82
CA GLU A 155 1.96 -2.06 21.03
C GLU A 155 0.61 -2.65 21.46
N ASP A 156 -0.31 -2.84 20.51
CA ASP A 156 -1.62 -3.46 20.76
C ASP A 156 -1.45 -4.89 21.31
N MET A 157 -0.54 -5.69 20.73
CA MET A 157 -0.19 -7.03 21.23
C MET A 157 0.39 -7.01 22.64
N ARG A 158 1.32 -6.09 22.92
CA ARG A 158 1.95 -5.96 24.23
C ARG A 158 0.92 -5.60 25.30
N ALA A 159 0.01 -4.67 24.99
CA ALA A 159 -1.09 -4.31 25.87
C ALA A 159 -2.01 -5.51 26.14
N ALA A 160 -2.39 -6.26 25.10
CA ALA A 160 -3.23 -7.46 25.24
C ALA A 160 -2.57 -8.56 26.07
N ALA A 161 -1.27 -8.81 25.87
CA ALA A 161 -0.51 -9.80 26.64
C ALA A 161 -0.45 -9.43 28.13
N ASN A 162 -0.28 -8.15 28.46
CA ASN A 162 -0.26 -7.69 29.85
C ASN A 162 -1.63 -7.82 30.52
N VAL A 163 -2.71 -7.44 29.83
CA VAL A 163 -4.07 -7.61 30.36
C VAL A 163 -4.37 -9.08 30.63
N TRP A 164 -3.99 -9.97 29.70
CA TRP A 164 -4.15 -11.40 29.89
C TRP A 164 -3.31 -11.93 31.06
N ALA A 165 -2.04 -11.52 31.17
CA ALA A 165 -1.17 -11.91 32.27
C ALA A 165 -1.73 -11.45 33.62
N ALA A 166 -2.16 -10.18 33.73
CA ALA A 166 -2.78 -9.65 34.93
C ALA A 166 -4.04 -10.42 35.33
N GLN A 167 -4.87 -10.82 34.35
CA GLN A 167 -6.04 -11.66 34.60
C GLN A 167 -5.64 -13.05 35.10
N GLN A 168 -4.66 -13.70 34.48
CA GLN A 168 -4.17 -15.01 34.94
C GLN A 168 -3.56 -14.93 36.34
N PHE A 169 -2.83 -13.86 36.66
CA PHE A 169 -2.31 -13.63 38.02
C PHE A 169 -3.45 -13.44 39.03
N ARG A 170 -4.48 -12.66 38.66
CA ARG A 170 -5.67 -12.48 39.48
C ARG A 170 -6.39 -13.81 39.74
N ASP A 171 -6.59 -14.61 38.71
CA ASP A 171 -7.28 -15.89 38.80
C ASP A 171 -6.48 -16.92 39.61
N ALA A 172 -5.15 -16.89 39.52
CA ALA A 172 -4.27 -17.81 40.24
C ALA A 172 -4.06 -17.44 41.72
N PHE A 173 -3.98 -16.14 42.05
CA PHE A 173 -3.57 -15.69 43.37
C PHE A 173 -4.63 -14.85 44.13
N GLY A 174 -5.73 -14.46 43.49
CA GLY A 174 -6.84 -13.75 44.13
C GLY A 174 -6.59 -12.26 44.44
N PHE A 175 -5.44 -11.71 44.04
CA PHE A 175 -5.09 -10.30 44.24
C PHE A 175 -5.23 -9.50 42.93
N GLU A 176 -5.65 -8.23 43.03
CA GLU A 176 -5.60 -7.33 41.88
C GLU A 176 -4.15 -6.89 41.61
N THR A 177 -3.64 -7.24 40.43
CA THR A 177 -2.32 -6.80 39.96
C THR A 177 -2.47 -5.79 38.83
N THR A 178 -1.92 -4.60 39.01
CA THR A 178 -1.76 -3.59 37.94
C THR A 178 -0.35 -3.65 37.37
N ILE A 179 -0.22 -3.94 36.07
CA ILE A 179 1.06 -3.90 35.36
C ILE A 179 1.25 -2.50 34.78
N ASN A 180 2.13 -1.71 35.39
CA ASN A 180 2.50 -0.39 34.86
C ASN A 180 3.45 -0.55 33.67
N LEU A 181 3.02 -0.09 32.50
CA LEU A 181 3.85 -0.03 31.31
C LEU A 181 4.69 1.26 31.34
N PRO A 182 6.02 1.18 31.13
CA PRO A 182 6.79 2.35 30.74
C PRO A 182 6.35 2.73 29.32
N THR A 183 5.46 3.71 29.21
CA THR A 183 5.11 4.36 27.92
C THR A 183 6.27 5.25 27.50
N GLU A 184 7.43 4.67 27.21
CA GLU A 184 8.51 5.46 26.63
C GLU A 184 8.16 5.80 25.18
N ASN A 185 8.18 7.10 24.90
CA ASN A 185 7.94 7.84 23.67
C ASN A 185 8.73 7.38 22.41
N VAL A 186 9.31 6.18 22.40
CA VAL A 186 10.22 5.70 21.36
C VAL A 186 9.52 5.56 19.99
N ASN A 187 8.24 5.20 19.98
CA ASN A 187 7.45 5.09 18.76
C ASN A 187 6.75 6.40 18.36
N ALA A 188 6.29 7.21 19.33
CA ALA A 188 5.63 8.49 19.04
C ALA A 188 6.54 9.45 18.27
N SER A 189 7.81 9.56 18.67
CA SER A 189 8.82 10.42 18.00
C SER A 189 9.13 9.97 16.57
N ARG A 190 9.16 8.65 16.33
CA ARG A 190 9.41 8.06 15.00
C ARG A 190 8.19 8.18 14.08
N ILE A 191 7.00 7.96 14.64
CA ILE A 191 5.72 8.16 13.94
C ILE A 191 5.55 9.64 13.58
N GLN A 192 5.86 10.56 14.51
CA GLN A 192 5.84 12.00 14.27
C GLN A 192 6.87 12.41 13.22
N ALA A 193 8.09 11.87 13.26
CA ALA A 193 9.11 12.11 12.23
C ALA A 193 8.68 11.60 10.85
N ALA A 194 8.06 10.41 10.78
CA ALA A 194 7.50 9.86 9.54
C ALA A 194 6.32 10.71 9.03
N TRP A 195 5.46 11.21 9.91
CA TRP A 195 4.38 12.15 9.58
C TRP A 195 4.91 13.50 9.08
N ASN A 196 5.96 14.04 9.70
CA ASN A 196 6.58 15.30 9.29
C ASN A 196 7.30 15.17 7.94
N ALA A 197 7.96 14.04 7.66
CA ALA A 197 8.53 13.73 6.35
C ALA A 197 7.45 13.54 5.27
N ARG A 198 6.30 12.98 5.67
CA ARG A 198 5.11 12.76 4.83
C ARG A 198 4.43 14.08 4.44
N THR A 199 4.25 15.02 5.36
CA THR A 199 3.67 16.35 5.05
C THR A 199 4.57 17.19 4.16
N THR A 200 5.90 17.12 4.33
CA THR A 200 6.84 17.84 3.46
C THR A 200 6.85 17.31 2.03
N LYS A 201 6.73 16.00 1.82
CA LYS A 201 6.67 15.41 0.46
C LYS A 201 5.40 15.83 -0.28
N VAL A 202 4.26 15.82 0.41
CA VAL A 202 2.95 16.23 -0.13
C VAL A 202 2.96 17.74 -0.44
N ALA A 203 3.48 18.58 0.46
CA ALA A 203 3.57 20.03 0.25
C ALA A 203 4.41 20.39 -0.99
N ARG A 204 5.50 19.66 -1.27
CA ARG A 204 6.31 19.87 -2.49
C ARG A 204 5.58 19.49 -3.76
N GLN A 205 4.70 18.48 -3.71
CA GLN A 205 3.96 17.97 -4.86
C GLN A 205 2.83 18.91 -5.32
N TYR A 206 2.35 19.78 -4.43
CA TYR A 206 1.36 20.83 -4.75
C TYR A 206 1.98 22.21 -5.01
N ALA A 207 3.30 22.36 -4.81
CA ALA A 207 4.02 23.61 -5.05
C ALA A 207 4.69 23.69 -6.45
N SER A 208 4.47 22.67 -7.28
CA SER A 208 4.99 22.55 -8.66
C SER A 208 3.84 22.37 -9.64
#